data_AF-A0A377LUA8-F1
#
_entry.id   AF-A0A377LUA8-F1
#
_cell.length_a   1.000
_cell.length_b   1.000
_cell.length_c   1.000
_cell.angle_alpha   90.00
_cell.angle_beta   90.00
_cell.angle_gamma   90.00
#
_symmetry.space_group_name_H-M   'P 1'
#
loop_
_entity.id
_entity.type
_entity.pdbx_description
1 polymer ?
#
loop_
_entity_poly.entity_id
_entity_poly.type
_entity_poly.pdbx_seq_one_letter_code
_entity_poly.pdbx_strand_id
1 'polypeptide(L)'
;MPPKPTRSTPIRRGVKTWRNIKPIMDNFPEYLPNPYLQYYLMPNQIVEHQNPDYTRANEVMNGREKKLFAAAEDYKRTGILPDAFHVGVHGEFIVDVACSLAFNLRSRHLVMVENRGAITNLPYDAVVEVPAYITSEGPEPVRVGQVPLFHQTLLQQQLASEQLLVEATIEGSYEKALQAFYPESHRADHGARESDSG
;
A
#
# COMPACT_ATOMS: atom_id res chain seq x y z
N MET A 1 -0.81 -30.12 -24.64
CA MET A 1 -0.21 -29.54 -23.42
C MET A 1 0.47 -28.24 -23.83
N PRO A 2 0.05 -27.06 -23.34
CA PRO A 2 0.73 -25.82 -23.70
C PRO A 2 2.15 -25.81 -23.09
N PRO A 3 3.15 -25.27 -23.80
CA PRO A 3 4.54 -25.26 -23.35
C PRO A 3 4.70 -24.44 -22.06
N LYS A 4 5.52 -24.94 -21.12
CA LYS A 4 5.87 -24.22 -19.89
C LYS A 4 6.60 -22.91 -20.27
N PRO A 5 6.21 -21.75 -19.71
CA PRO A 5 6.86 -20.49 -20.00
C PRO A 5 8.32 -20.49 -19.50
N THR A 6 9.25 -20.10 -20.38
CA THR A 6 10.67 -19.92 -20.09
C THR A 6 10.91 -18.67 -19.22
N ARG A 7 11.92 -18.73 -18.35
CA ARG A 7 12.28 -17.71 -17.34
C ARG A 7 12.62 -16.31 -17.87
N SER A 8 12.60 -16.06 -19.18
CA SER A 8 13.10 -14.82 -19.81
C SER A 8 12.02 -13.85 -20.30
N THR A 9 10.73 -14.15 -20.12
CA THR A 9 9.68 -13.18 -20.51
C THR A 9 9.46 -12.19 -19.36
N PRO A 10 9.62 -10.86 -19.55
CA PRO A 10 9.31 -9.89 -18.52
C PRO A 10 7.81 -9.97 -18.18
N ILE A 11 7.51 -10.57 -17.04
CA ILE A 11 6.14 -10.71 -16.54
C ILE A 11 5.64 -9.30 -16.20
N ARG A 12 4.51 -8.90 -16.80
CA ARG A 12 3.84 -7.63 -16.45
C ARG A 12 3.68 -7.55 -14.93
N ARG A 13 4.06 -6.44 -14.32
CA ARG A 13 4.18 -6.28 -12.86
C ARG A 13 2.91 -6.68 -12.11
N GLY A 14 1.73 -6.39 -12.66
CA GLY A 14 0.45 -6.84 -12.09
C GLY A 14 0.35 -8.37 -11.95
N VAL A 15 0.86 -9.13 -12.92
CA VAL A 15 0.89 -10.61 -12.87
C VAL A 15 1.87 -11.09 -11.80
N LYS A 16 2.98 -10.39 -11.53
CA LYS A 16 3.88 -10.71 -10.42
C LYS A 16 3.19 -10.48 -9.07
N THR A 17 2.53 -9.34 -8.90
CA THR A 17 1.78 -9.02 -7.68
C THR A 17 0.69 -10.06 -7.40
N TRP A 18 -0.12 -10.43 -8.40
CA TRP A 18 -1.16 -11.44 -8.23
C TRP A 18 -0.61 -12.86 -7.95
N ARG A 19 0.58 -13.19 -8.46
CA ARG A 19 1.26 -14.45 -8.10
C ARG A 19 1.68 -14.49 -6.64
N ASN A 20 2.15 -13.37 -6.10
CA ASN A 20 2.52 -13.28 -4.69
C ASN A 20 1.30 -13.30 -3.76
N ILE A 21 0.11 -12.94 -4.25
CA ILE A 21 -1.13 -12.99 -3.47
C ILE A 21 -1.70 -14.42 -3.43
N LYS A 22 -1.40 -15.25 -4.42
CA LYS A 22 -1.94 -16.61 -4.52
C LYS A 22 -1.75 -17.43 -3.23
N PRO A 23 -0.56 -17.49 -2.59
CA PRO A 23 -0.41 -18.23 -1.33
C PRO A 23 -1.30 -17.69 -0.21
N ILE A 24 -1.52 -16.38 -0.12
CA ILE A 24 -2.44 -15.79 0.87
C ILE A 24 -3.87 -16.27 0.59
N MET A 25 -4.32 -16.22 -0.67
CA MET A 25 -5.66 -16.67 -1.03
C MET A 25 -5.87 -18.19 -0.89
N ASP A 26 -4.82 -18.99 -1.10
CA ASP A 26 -4.90 -20.44 -0.90
C ASP A 26 -5.08 -20.80 0.59
N ASN A 27 -4.55 -19.98 1.51
CA ASN A 27 -4.64 -20.21 2.96
C ASN A 27 -5.82 -19.47 3.62
N PHE A 28 -6.23 -18.33 3.08
CA PHE A 28 -7.29 -17.45 3.59
C PHE A 28 -8.25 -17.06 2.44
N PRO A 29 -9.13 -17.97 2.00
CA PRO A 29 -9.97 -17.77 0.82
C PRO A 29 -11.17 -16.84 1.04
N GLU A 30 -11.46 -16.44 2.28
CA GLU A 30 -12.69 -15.74 2.65
C GLU A 30 -12.79 -14.33 2.06
N TYR A 31 -11.65 -13.65 1.90
CA TYR A 31 -11.58 -12.27 1.42
C TYR A 31 -10.52 -12.12 0.34
N LEU A 32 -10.75 -11.20 -0.59
CA LEU A 32 -9.70 -10.78 -1.52
C LEU A 32 -8.74 -9.83 -0.79
N PRO A 33 -7.47 -10.22 -0.56
CA PRO A 33 -6.56 -9.41 0.23
C PRO A 33 -6.04 -8.21 -0.57
N ASN A 34 -5.77 -7.12 0.15
CA ASN A 34 -4.93 -6.05 -0.41
C ASN A 34 -3.53 -6.65 -0.71
N PRO A 35 -2.95 -6.43 -1.91
CA PRO A 35 -1.60 -6.87 -2.25
C PRO A 35 -0.51 -6.55 -1.23
N TYR A 36 -0.67 -5.48 -0.45
CA TYR A 36 0.28 -5.09 0.60
C TYR A 36 0.33 -6.09 1.77
N LEU A 37 -0.70 -6.92 1.98
CA LEU A 37 -0.68 -7.96 3.01
C LEU A 37 0.45 -8.98 2.83
N GLN A 38 1.03 -9.10 1.63
CA GLN A 38 2.21 -9.94 1.39
C GLN A 38 3.42 -9.54 2.26
N TYR A 39 3.57 -8.25 2.59
CA TYR A 39 4.69 -7.78 3.42
C TYR A 39 4.51 -8.15 4.89
N TYR A 40 3.26 -8.31 5.35
CA TYR A 40 2.95 -8.66 6.73
C TYR A 40 2.88 -10.16 6.97
N LEU A 41 2.27 -10.90 6.03
CA LEU A 41 2.03 -12.33 6.15
C LEU A 41 3.19 -13.19 5.61
N MET A 42 4.01 -12.65 4.70
CA MET A 42 5.12 -13.38 4.08
C MET A 42 6.40 -12.55 3.97
N PRO A 43 6.83 -11.84 5.04
CA PRO A 43 7.97 -10.90 4.97
C PRO A 43 9.26 -11.58 4.50
N ASN A 44 9.59 -12.77 5.01
CA ASN A 44 10.83 -13.48 4.67
C ASN A 44 10.88 -13.82 3.18
N GLN A 45 9.78 -14.32 2.62
CA GLN A 45 9.70 -14.60 1.18
C GLN A 45 9.87 -13.32 0.35
N ILE A 46 9.32 -12.19 0.80
CA ILE A 46 9.47 -10.93 0.09
C ILE A 46 10.93 -10.46 0.12
N VAL A 47 11.60 -10.54 1.27
CA VAL A 47 13.00 -10.15 1.47
C VAL A 47 13.94 -11.01 0.62
N GLU A 48 13.75 -12.33 0.58
CA GLU A 48 14.53 -13.27 -0.26
C GLU A 48 14.51 -12.89 -1.75
N HIS A 49 13.43 -12.24 -2.21
CA HIS A 49 13.27 -11.81 -3.59
C HIS A 49 13.62 -10.33 -3.81
N GLN A 50 14.19 -9.63 -2.81
CA GLN A 50 14.72 -8.28 -2.97
C GLN A 50 16.22 -8.30 -3.28
N ASN A 51 16.70 -7.23 -3.92
CA ASN A 51 18.12 -6.98 -4.10
C ASN A 51 18.51 -5.75 -3.24
N PRO A 52 19.39 -5.91 -2.23
CA PRO A 52 19.80 -4.79 -1.38
C PRO A 52 20.57 -3.70 -2.14
N ASP A 53 21.30 -4.07 -3.20
CA ASP A 53 22.10 -3.15 -4.00
C ASP A 53 21.29 -2.48 -5.13
N TYR A 54 20.08 -2.99 -5.40
CA TYR A 54 19.23 -2.47 -6.47
C TYR A 54 17.75 -2.59 -6.12
N THR A 55 17.24 -1.55 -5.46
CA THR A 55 15.89 -1.51 -4.91
C THR A 55 14.86 -0.99 -5.92
N ARG A 56 13.60 -0.96 -5.50
CA ARG A 56 12.53 -0.33 -6.27
C ARG A 56 12.81 1.14 -6.60
N ALA A 57 13.52 1.88 -5.75
CA ALA A 57 13.90 3.26 -6.05
C ALA A 57 14.79 3.32 -7.30
N ASN A 58 15.78 2.41 -7.41
CA ASN A 58 16.66 2.34 -8.56
C ASN A 58 15.92 1.98 -9.86
N GLU A 59 14.93 1.07 -9.78
CA GLU A 59 14.07 0.75 -10.93
C GLU A 59 13.25 1.96 -11.42
N VAL A 60 12.75 2.80 -10.50
CA VAL A 60 11.97 3.99 -10.84
C VAL A 60 12.86 5.05 -11.48
N MET A 61 13.99 5.37 -10.85
CA MET A 61 14.97 6.33 -11.34
C MET A 61 15.50 5.94 -12.72
N ASN A 62 15.80 4.65 -12.94
CA ASN A 62 16.34 4.19 -14.22
C ASN A 62 15.28 3.89 -15.28
N GLY A 63 14.02 3.77 -14.89
CA GLY A 63 12.92 3.39 -15.76
C GLY A 63 11.95 4.53 -16.00
N ARG A 64 10.91 4.60 -15.16
CA ARG A 64 9.74 5.47 -15.37
C ARG A 64 10.12 6.94 -15.35
N GLU A 65 10.97 7.35 -14.41
CA GLU A 65 11.33 8.75 -14.20
C GLU A 65 12.08 9.31 -15.40
N LYS A 66 13.18 8.65 -15.82
CA LYS A 66 13.93 9.03 -17.03
C LYS A 66 13.06 9.10 -18.28
N LYS A 67 12.18 8.11 -18.49
CA LYS A 67 11.28 8.09 -19.65
C LYS A 67 10.31 9.27 -19.63
N LEU A 68 9.77 9.62 -18.46
CA LEU A 68 8.83 10.74 -18.31
C LEU A 68 9.52 12.07 -18.61
N PHE A 69 10.68 12.33 -18.01
CA PHE A 69 11.41 13.58 -18.25
C PHE A 69 11.90 13.71 -19.69
N ALA A 70 12.40 12.63 -20.30
CA ALA A 70 12.78 12.64 -21.70
C ALA A 70 11.60 12.94 -22.63
N ALA A 71 10.43 12.35 -22.36
CA ALA A 71 9.22 12.62 -23.13
C ALA A 71 8.74 14.08 -22.96
N ALA A 72 8.86 14.65 -21.76
CA ALA A 72 8.53 16.04 -21.51
C ALA A 72 9.46 17.01 -22.25
N GLU A 73 10.76 16.75 -22.29
CA GLU A 73 11.71 17.57 -23.05
C GLU A 73 11.51 17.45 -24.56
N ASP A 74 11.20 16.25 -25.06
CA ASP A 74 10.89 16.05 -26.48
C ASP A 74 9.60 16.78 -26.89
N TYR A 75 8.57 16.75 -26.04
CA TYR A 75 7.35 17.53 -26.24
C TYR A 75 7.63 19.03 -26.28
N LYS A 76 8.43 19.58 -25.36
CA LYS A 76 8.80 21.01 -25.38
C LYS A 76 9.50 21.41 -26.67
N ARG A 77 10.30 20.51 -27.26
CA ARG A 77 11.05 20.77 -28.49
C ARG A 77 10.19 20.66 -29.75
N THR A 78 9.30 19.67 -29.80
CA THR A 78 8.58 19.29 -31.03
C THR A 78 7.13 19.73 -31.06
N GLY A 79 6.53 20.00 -29.90
CA GLY A 79 5.09 20.20 -29.73
C GLY A 79 4.26 18.92 -29.87
N ILE A 80 4.89 17.76 -30.10
CA ILE A 80 4.21 16.48 -30.32
C ILE A 80 4.34 15.65 -29.05
N LEU A 81 3.20 15.22 -28.49
CA LEU A 81 3.21 14.38 -27.30
C LEU A 81 3.53 12.93 -27.71
N PRO A 82 4.59 12.30 -27.20
CA PRO A 82 4.90 10.92 -27.55
C PRO A 82 3.86 9.95 -26.99
N ASP A 83 3.49 8.92 -27.75
CA ASP A 83 2.56 7.84 -27.31
C ASP A 83 3.01 7.14 -26.01
N ALA A 84 4.29 7.25 -25.67
CA ALA A 84 4.87 6.79 -24.41
C ALA A 84 4.25 7.47 -23.16
N PHE A 85 3.55 8.59 -23.34
CA PHE A 85 2.82 9.28 -22.29
C PHE A 85 1.44 8.63 -22.07
N HIS A 86 1.42 7.39 -21.57
CA HIS A 86 0.19 6.77 -21.12
C HIS A 86 -0.24 7.37 -19.77
N VAL A 87 -1.37 8.06 -19.77
CA VAL A 87 -2.05 8.53 -18.57
C VAL A 87 -2.47 7.29 -17.78
N GLY A 88 -1.94 7.13 -16.57
CA GLY A 88 -2.26 5.98 -15.74
C GLY A 88 -3.69 6.08 -15.20
N VAL A 89 -4.38 4.95 -15.13
CA VAL A 89 -5.73 4.77 -14.53
C VAL A 89 -5.85 5.40 -13.13
N HIS A 90 -4.73 5.59 -12.43
CA HIS A 90 -4.67 6.24 -11.13
C HIS A 90 -5.11 7.71 -11.13
N GLY A 91 -4.93 8.44 -12.24
CA GLY A 91 -5.34 9.85 -12.33
C GLY A 91 -6.85 10.02 -12.42
N GLU A 92 -7.55 9.08 -13.07
CA GLU A 92 -9.00 9.11 -13.26
C GLU A 92 -9.74 9.04 -11.92
N PHE A 93 -9.30 8.16 -11.01
CA PHE A 93 -9.90 8.04 -9.67
C PHE A 93 -9.89 9.35 -8.88
N ILE A 94 -8.81 10.16 -8.99
CA ILE A 94 -8.73 11.45 -8.31
C ILE A 94 -9.77 12.42 -8.87
N VAL A 95 -9.94 12.43 -10.19
CA VAL A 95 -10.96 13.25 -10.86
C VAL A 95 -12.36 12.81 -10.46
N ASP A 96 -12.63 11.50 -10.39
CA ASP A 96 -13.94 10.98 -9.99
C ASP A 96 -14.32 11.41 -8.57
N VAL A 97 -13.38 11.29 -7.62
CA VAL A 97 -13.59 11.73 -6.23
C VAL A 97 -13.80 13.25 -6.18
N ALA A 98 -13.01 14.03 -6.92
CA ALA A 98 -13.13 15.48 -6.98
C ALA A 98 -14.47 15.92 -7.60
N CYS A 99 -14.93 15.27 -8.68
CA CYS A 99 -16.23 15.50 -9.28
C CYS A 99 -17.37 15.13 -8.32
N SER A 100 -17.24 14.02 -7.58
CA SER A 100 -18.26 13.62 -6.61
C SER A 100 -18.38 14.63 -5.46
N LEU A 101 -17.26 15.18 -5.00
CA LEU A 101 -17.23 16.24 -4.00
C LEU A 101 -17.82 17.54 -4.54
N ALA A 102 -17.39 17.98 -5.73
CA ALA A 102 -17.80 19.26 -6.31
C ALA A 102 -19.29 19.29 -6.73
N PHE A 103 -19.83 18.18 -7.22
CA PHE A 103 -21.19 18.11 -7.77
C PHE A 103 -22.13 17.26 -6.93
N ASN A 104 -21.72 16.87 -5.73
CA ASN A 104 -22.48 16.01 -4.82
C ASN A 104 -23.03 14.75 -5.51
N LEU A 105 -22.21 14.09 -6.32
CA LEU A 105 -22.64 12.91 -7.10
C LEU A 105 -22.92 11.70 -6.21
N ARG A 106 -22.42 11.72 -4.96
CA ARG A 106 -22.52 10.62 -4.00
C ARG A 106 -22.00 9.31 -4.59
N SER A 107 -20.94 9.39 -5.38
CA SER A 107 -20.21 8.22 -5.86
C SER A 107 -19.54 7.51 -4.70
N ARG A 108 -19.46 6.18 -4.77
CA ARG A 108 -18.89 5.35 -3.71
C ARG A 108 -17.43 5.02 -3.99
N HIS A 109 -16.55 5.39 -3.08
CA HIS A 109 -15.11 5.18 -3.18
C HIS A 109 -14.56 4.57 -1.90
N LEU A 110 -13.43 3.86 -1.98
CA LEU A 110 -12.63 3.50 -0.80
C LEU A 110 -11.80 4.72 -0.41
N VAL A 111 -11.95 5.17 0.83
CA VAL A 111 -11.28 6.36 1.35
C VAL A 111 -10.86 6.15 2.80
N MET A 112 -9.80 6.85 3.19
CA MET A 112 -9.34 6.92 4.58
C MET A 112 -10.19 7.93 5.35
N VAL A 113 -10.81 7.50 6.44
CA VAL A 113 -11.68 8.32 7.31
C VAL A 113 -11.46 7.96 8.77
N GLU A 114 -11.80 8.86 9.68
CA GLU A 114 -11.90 8.53 11.10
C GLU A 114 -13.01 7.47 11.29
N ASN A 115 -12.72 6.40 12.02
CA ASN A 115 -13.56 5.21 12.11
C ASN A 115 -14.96 5.53 12.59
N ARG A 116 -15.10 6.28 13.69
CA ARG A 116 -16.38 6.71 14.29
C ARG A 116 -17.44 5.59 14.37
N GLY A 117 -17.00 4.36 14.58
CA GLY A 117 -17.87 3.18 14.67
C GLY A 117 -18.29 2.54 13.34
N ALA A 118 -17.66 2.90 12.21
CA ALA A 118 -17.80 2.20 10.93
C ALA A 118 -17.38 0.74 11.05
N ILE A 119 -16.23 0.49 11.68
CA ILE A 119 -15.78 -0.81 12.18
C ILE A 119 -15.91 -0.81 13.71
N THR A 120 -16.88 -1.57 14.22
CA THR A 120 -17.36 -1.44 15.61
C THR A 120 -16.39 -1.99 16.66
N ASN A 121 -15.45 -2.84 16.28
CA ASN A 121 -14.46 -3.46 17.16
C ASN A 121 -13.03 -2.93 16.93
N LEU A 122 -12.90 -1.73 16.36
CA LEU A 122 -11.67 -0.95 16.30
C LEU A 122 -11.84 0.37 17.08
N PRO A 123 -10.73 1.04 17.50
CA PRO A 123 -10.80 2.33 18.19
C PRO A 123 -11.62 3.36 17.40
N TYR A 124 -12.33 4.23 18.12
CA TYR A 124 -13.27 5.18 17.51
C TYR A 124 -12.56 6.25 16.68
N ASP A 125 -11.35 6.62 17.09
CA ASP A 125 -10.47 7.63 16.52
C ASP A 125 -9.46 7.05 15.51
N ALA A 126 -9.48 5.74 15.25
CA ALA A 126 -8.61 5.12 14.27
C ALA A 126 -8.91 5.64 12.85
N VAL A 127 -7.89 5.86 12.03
CA VAL A 127 -8.08 6.05 10.59
C VAL A 127 -8.27 4.68 9.94
N VAL A 128 -9.35 4.52 9.18
CA VAL A 128 -9.70 3.27 8.49
C VAL A 128 -10.00 3.53 7.02
N GLU A 129 -9.65 2.58 6.16
CA GLU A 129 -10.04 2.59 4.76
C GLU A 129 -11.36 1.82 4.59
N VAL A 130 -12.46 2.52 4.34
CA VAL A 130 -13.79 1.92 4.15
C VAL A 130 -14.51 2.53 2.95
N PRO A 131 -15.50 1.84 2.37
CA PRO A 131 -16.37 2.46 1.38
C PRO A 131 -17.08 3.67 1.98
N ALA A 132 -17.07 4.80 1.29
CA ALA A 132 -17.82 5.99 1.65
C ALA A 132 -18.51 6.58 0.43
N TYR A 133 -19.66 7.22 0.65
CA TYR A 133 -20.28 8.08 -0.36
C TYR A 133 -19.64 9.46 -0.28
N ILE A 134 -19.12 9.97 -1.39
CA ILE A 134 -18.47 11.28 -1.42
C ILE A 134 -19.52 12.35 -1.75
N THR A 135 -19.84 13.16 -0.74
CA THR A 135 -20.83 14.24 -0.82
C THR A 135 -20.13 15.60 -0.89
N SER A 136 -20.87 16.69 -1.10
CA SER A 136 -20.32 18.05 -1.01
C SER A 136 -19.79 18.41 0.38
N GLU A 137 -20.28 17.77 1.44
CA GLU A 137 -19.84 17.98 2.82
C GLU A 137 -18.69 17.03 3.22
N GLY A 138 -18.22 16.20 2.29
CA GLY A 138 -17.17 15.21 2.53
C GLY A 138 -17.68 13.76 2.52
N PRO A 139 -16.84 12.81 2.97
CA PRO A 139 -17.15 11.39 2.93
C PRO A 139 -18.18 11.01 4.00
N GLU A 140 -19.19 10.23 3.60
CA GLU A 140 -20.13 9.53 4.49
C GLU A 140 -19.77 8.04 4.53
N PRO A 141 -19.09 7.55 5.57
CA PRO A 141 -18.60 6.17 5.64
C PRO A 141 -19.73 5.14 5.74
N VAL A 142 -19.59 4.03 5.04
CA VAL A 142 -20.50 2.88 5.15
C VAL A 142 -20.11 2.04 6.38
N ARG A 143 -21.12 1.64 7.16
CA ARG A 143 -20.92 0.75 8.32
C ARG A 143 -20.50 -0.64 7.85
N VAL A 144 -19.33 -1.08 8.28
CA VAL A 144 -18.77 -2.43 8.05
C VAL A 144 -19.24 -3.40 9.14
N GLY A 145 -19.34 -2.93 10.38
CA GLY A 145 -19.69 -3.77 11.53
C GLY A 145 -18.45 -4.38 12.20
N GLN A 146 -18.54 -5.62 12.67
CA GLN A 146 -17.42 -6.30 13.32
C GLN A 146 -16.56 -7.02 12.28
N VAL A 147 -15.25 -6.78 12.33
CA VAL A 147 -14.29 -7.58 11.56
C VAL A 147 -13.90 -8.85 12.34
N PRO A 148 -13.64 -9.99 11.67
CA PRO A 148 -13.19 -11.20 12.34
C PRO A 148 -11.90 -10.99 13.13
N LEU A 149 -11.71 -11.77 14.21
CA LEU A 149 -10.60 -11.62 15.15
C LEU A 149 -9.23 -11.58 14.47
N PHE A 150 -8.98 -12.44 13.49
CA PHE A 150 -7.72 -12.46 12.74
C PHE A 150 -7.39 -11.10 12.09
N HIS A 151 -8.36 -10.50 11.39
CA HIS A 151 -8.18 -9.19 10.77
C HIS A 151 -8.13 -8.08 11.81
N GLN A 152 -8.94 -8.17 12.87
CA GLN A 152 -8.93 -7.22 13.98
C GLN A 152 -7.52 -7.12 14.60
N THR A 153 -6.89 -8.26 14.90
CA THR A 153 -5.55 -8.31 15.49
C THR A 153 -4.50 -7.71 14.57
N LEU A 154 -4.52 -8.05 13.28
CA LEU A 154 -3.58 -7.48 12.31
C LEU A 154 -3.74 -5.95 12.18
N LEU A 155 -4.99 -5.47 12.13
CA LEU A 155 -5.28 -4.04 12.02
C LEU A 155 -4.87 -3.28 13.28
N GLN A 156 -5.14 -3.82 14.47
CA GLN A 156 -4.75 -3.17 15.73
C GLN A 156 -3.23 -3.13 15.92
N GLN A 157 -2.51 -4.19 15.52
CA GLN A 157 -1.05 -4.19 15.55
C GLN A 157 -0.48 -3.07 14.66
N GLN A 158 -0.96 -2.97 13.42
CA GLN A 158 -0.51 -1.94 12.48
C GLN A 158 -0.88 -0.53 12.96
N LEU A 159 -2.11 -0.34 13.44
CA LEU A 159 -2.58 0.94 13.97
C LEU A 159 -1.71 1.42 15.14
N ALA A 160 -1.36 0.52 16.07
CA ALA A 160 -0.50 0.86 17.19
C ALA A 160 0.90 1.31 16.75
N SER A 161 1.48 0.64 15.75
CA SER A 161 2.77 1.04 15.17
C SER A 161 2.69 2.44 14.55
N GLU A 162 1.65 2.73 13.77
CA GLU A 162 1.44 4.03 13.14
C GLU A 162 1.24 5.16 14.15
N GLN A 163 0.40 4.94 15.18
CA GLN A 163 0.14 5.91 16.24
C GLN A 163 1.42 6.24 17.01
N LEU A 164 2.17 5.22 17.44
CA LEU A 164 3.43 5.42 18.16
C LEU A 164 4.47 6.15 17.31
N LEU A 165 4.50 5.91 15.99
CA LEU A 165 5.42 6.62 15.09
C LEU A 165 5.06 8.11 14.96
N VAL A 166 3.77 8.43 14.90
CA VAL A 166 3.29 9.82 14.88
C VAL A 166 3.60 10.51 16.20
N GLU A 167 3.31 9.87 17.33
CA GLU A 167 3.66 10.39 18.66
C GLU A 167 5.17 10.62 18.81
N ALA A 168 5.99 9.66 18.40
CA ALA A 168 7.44 9.78 18.41
C ALA A 168 7.92 10.99 17.61
N THR A 169 7.29 11.27 16.47
CA THR A 169 7.63 12.40 15.59
C THR A 169 7.24 13.73 16.23
N ILE A 170 6.03 13.82 16.81
CA ILE A 170 5.53 15.03 17.46
C ILE A 170 6.33 15.36 18.72
N GLU A 171 6.67 14.34 19.51
CA GLU A 171 7.35 14.49 20.81
C GLU A 171 8.87 14.45 20.73
N GLY A 172 9.44 14.04 19.58
CA GLY A 172 10.88 13.77 19.44
C GLY A 172 11.36 12.58 20.28
N SER A 173 10.50 11.58 20.51
CA SER A 173 10.79 10.44 21.40
C SER A 173 11.40 9.25 20.65
N TYR A 174 12.67 8.97 20.92
CA TYR A 174 13.35 7.76 20.42
C TYR A 174 12.73 6.47 20.96
N GLU A 175 12.28 6.48 22.23
CA GLU A 175 11.64 5.31 22.84
C GLU A 175 10.35 4.93 22.12
N LYS A 176 9.48 5.92 21.82
CA LYS A 176 8.25 5.67 21.07
C LYS A 176 8.53 5.22 19.63
N ALA A 177 9.58 5.76 19.01
CA ALA A 177 10.03 5.28 17.70
C ALA A 177 10.44 3.80 17.77
N LEU A 178 11.21 3.40 18.78
CA LEU A 178 11.56 1.99 18.99
C LEU A 178 10.33 1.11 19.23
N GLN A 179 9.40 1.56 20.07
CA GLN A 179 8.13 0.85 20.32
C GLN A 179 7.31 0.68 19.03
N ALA A 180 7.32 1.66 18.12
CA ALA A 180 6.65 1.56 16.82
C ALA A 180 7.25 0.47 15.92
N PHE A 181 8.57 0.26 15.95
CA PHE A 181 9.25 -0.74 15.11
C PHE A 181 9.26 -2.16 15.70
N TYR A 182 9.13 -2.32 17.02
CA TYR A 182 9.30 -3.61 17.70
C TYR A 182 8.23 -4.67 17.33
N PRO A 183 6.94 -4.32 17.18
CA PRO A 183 5.91 -5.25 16.71
C PRO A 183 6.18 -5.76 15.29
N GLU A 184 6.84 -4.95 14.46
CA GLU A 184 7.20 -5.31 13.08
C GLU A 184 8.47 -6.16 13.02
N SER A 185 9.38 -6.04 14.00
CA SER A 185 10.70 -6.68 13.98
C SER A 185 10.72 -8.16 14.37
N HIS A 186 9.66 -8.70 15.01
CA HIS A 186 9.62 -10.11 15.46
C HIS A 186 9.43 -11.14 14.34
N ARG A 187 9.35 -10.70 13.07
CA ARG A 187 9.22 -11.60 11.92
C ARG A 187 10.53 -11.84 11.16
N ALA A 188 11.59 -11.09 11.47
CA ALA A 188 12.93 -11.36 10.98
C ALA A 188 13.77 -11.93 12.14
N ASP A 189 14.35 -13.10 11.91
CA ASP A 189 15.10 -13.91 12.89
C ASP A 189 16.06 -13.10 13.77
N HIS A 190 16.14 -13.46 15.06
CA HIS A 190 16.97 -12.82 16.10
C HIS A 190 18.48 -13.09 15.87
N GLY A 191 19.05 -12.57 14.79
CA GLY A 191 20.44 -12.84 14.42
C GLY A 191 21.34 -11.63 14.13
N ALA A 192 20.82 -10.39 14.10
CA ALA A 192 21.57 -9.27 13.49
C ALA A 192 21.76 -8.02 14.36
N ARG A 193 21.49 -8.07 15.67
CA ARG A 193 21.67 -6.91 16.55
C ARG A 193 22.31 -7.30 17.87
N GLU A 194 23.59 -7.68 17.82
CA GLU A 194 24.55 -7.57 18.93
C GLU A 194 25.91 -8.13 18.49
N SER A 195 26.63 -7.40 17.63
CA SER A 195 28.08 -7.56 17.45
C SER A 195 28.64 -6.32 16.76
N ASP A 196 28.72 -5.21 17.48
CA ASP A 196 29.69 -4.13 17.22
C ASP A 196 29.62 -3.11 18.38
N SER A 197 30.15 -3.54 19.52
CA SER A 197 30.67 -2.65 20.56
C SER A 197 31.64 -3.46 21.42
N GLY A 198 32.86 -3.62 20.90
CA GLY A 198 34.05 -4.10 21.60
C GLY A 198 35.20 -3.15 21.31
#